data_AF-A0A7S0Y264-F1
#
_entry.id   AF-A0A7S0Y264-F1
#
_cell.length_a   1.000
_cell.length_b   1.000
_cell.length_c   1.000
_cell.angle_alpha   90.00
_cell.angle_beta   90.00
_cell.angle_gamma   90.00
#
_symmetry.space_group_name_H-M   'P 1'
#
loop_
_entity.id
_entity.type
_entity.pdbx_description
1 polymer ?
#
loop_
_entity_poly.entity_id
_entity_poly.type
_entity_poly.pdbx_seq_one_letter_code
_entity_poly.pdbx_strand_id
1 'polypeptide(L)'
;GDGWLREGWPVDICYEIVRMTFQGMVGRDTSLANSLHPLTHSSEAFDSELSWHLQQVLETLSAYSHPPHAHVPPLSLLARRNKLSVSQKCALASQFATQLEMAGQWQSACYVCLSSSEPAPGDTEDAREALTAFGAAQIRGLLCRNLTTKGDGSITVPGVGRLTAADVAATLSKPEEEVRRWFAEALAWRVRSNRGPHDSSRRIFQDEELALAMESGWWERSHEL
;
A
#
# COMPACT_ATOMS: atom_id res chain seq x y z
N GLY A 1 23.67 44.28 0.48
CA GLY A 1 22.51 43.90 1.31
C GLY A 1 21.64 43.00 0.47
N ASP A 2 20.82 42.17 1.12
CA ASP A 2 19.82 41.26 0.53
C ASP A 2 20.31 39.83 0.24
N GLY A 3 20.63 39.11 1.33
CA GLY A 3 20.88 37.66 1.29
C GLY A 3 20.38 36.89 2.51
N TRP A 4 19.51 37.46 3.35
CA TRP A 4 19.14 36.90 4.66
C TRP A 4 17.64 36.74 4.93
N LEU A 5 16.79 36.82 3.91
CA LEU A 5 15.33 36.71 4.09
C LEU A 5 14.76 35.59 3.22
N ARG A 6 15.05 34.34 3.58
CA ARG A 6 14.21 33.17 3.24
C ARG A 6 14.59 31.87 3.98
N GLU A 7 15.21 31.95 5.15
CA GLU A 7 15.22 30.81 6.08
C GLU A 7 13.87 30.84 6.81
N GLY A 8 12.88 30.18 6.23
CA GLY A 8 11.64 29.88 6.94
C GLY A 8 12.00 29.08 8.20
N TRP A 9 11.37 29.42 9.32
CA TRP A 9 11.51 28.62 10.53
C TRP A 9 11.15 27.17 10.19
N PRO A 10 11.92 26.16 10.68
CA PRO A 10 11.60 24.77 10.45
C PRO A 10 10.14 24.56 10.87
N VAL A 11 9.34 24.04 9.94
CA VAL A 11 7.91 23.83 10.18
C VAL A 11 7.81 22.81 11.31
N ASP A 12 7.32 23.25 12.47
CA ASP A 12 7.16 22.41 13.64
C ASP A 12 6.00 21.42 13.38
N ILE A 13 6.32 20.13 13.27
CA ILE A 13 5.36 19.04 13.05
C ILE A 13 4.28 19.05 14.13
N CYS A 14 4.64 19.32 15.38
CA CYS A 14 3.68 19.41 16.48
C CYS A 14 2.72 20.57 16.26
N TYR A 15 3.24 21.72 15.83
CA TYR A 15 2.41 22.88 15.47
C TYR A 15 1.48 22.57 14.30
N GLU A 16 1.95 21.85 13.27
CA GLU A 16 1.13 21.47 12.13
C GLU A 16 0.02 20.48 12.49
N ILE A 17 0.30 19.48 13.34
CA ILE A 17 -0.72 18.56 13.87
C ILE A 17 -1.77 19.33 14.69
N VAL A 18 -1.34 20.24 15.56
CA VAL A 18 -2.24 21.09 16.36
C VAL A 18 -3.06 22.01 15.46
N ARG A 19 -2.44 22.61 14.44
CA ARG A 19 -3.09 23.49 13.47
C ARG A 19 -4.16 22.75 12.67
N MET A 20 -3.85 21.57 12.13
CA MET A 20 -4.82 20.71 11.44
C MET A 20 -5.99 20.36 12.35
N THR A 21 -5.71 19.93 13.58
CA THR A 21 -6.73 19.56 14.58
C THR A 21 -7.65 20.75 14.88
N PHE A 22 -7.08 21.92 15.11
CA PHE A 22 -7.83 23.14 15.41
C PHE A 22 -8.66 23.63 14.22
N GLN A 23 -8.10 23.60 13.00
CA GLN A 23 -8.83 23.96 11.78
C GLN A 23 -10.03 23.03 11.56
N GLY A 24 -9.85 21.73 11.77
CA GLY A 24 -10.93 20.74 11.73
C GLY A 24 -12.02 20.96 12.79
N MET A 25 -11.66 21.45 13.98
CA MET A 25 -12.62 21.82 15.03
C MET A 25 -13.43 23.08 14.67
N VAL A 26 -12.75 24.12 14.17
CA VAL A 26 -13.36 25.44 13.85
C VAL A 26 -14.15 25.42 12.53
N GLY A 27 -14.07 24.34 11.76
CA GLY A 27 -14.77 24.23 10.48
C GLY A 27 -14.16 25.12 9.39
N ARG A 28 -12.87 25.43 9.50
CA ARG A 28 -12.13 26.06 8.41
C ARG A 28 -11.61 24.96 7.51
N ASP A 29 -12.16 24.85 6.31
CA ASP A 29 -11.79 23.86 5.30
C ASP A 29 -10.41 24.16 4.69
N THR A 30 -9.35 23.99 5.47
CA THR A 30 -8.07 23.61 4.88
C THR A 30 -8.15 22.12 4.63
N SER A 31 -8.35 21.74 3.36
CA SER A 31 -8.41 20.34 2.96
C SER A 31 -7.25 19.57 3.61
N LEU A 32 -7.58 18.57 4.44
CA LEU A 32 -6.59 17.67 5.05
C LEU A 32 -5.68 17.06 3.96
N ALA A 33 -6.25 16.82 2.78
CA ALA A 33 -5.48 16.39 1.63
C ALA A 33 -4.37 17.36 1.24
N ASN A 34 -4.60 18.67 1.37
CA ASN A 34 -3.57 19.67 1.07
C ASN A 34 -2.48 19.74 2.15
N SER A 35 -2.72 19.19 3.34
CA SER A 35 -1.75 19.18 4.43
C SER A 35 -0.96 17.87 4.49
N LEU A 36 -1.58 16.76 4.10
CA LEU A 36 -0.95 15.43 4.08
C LEU A 36 -0.27 15.10 2.75
N HIS A 37 -0.55 15.83 1.67
CA HIS A 37 0.07 15.53 0.38
C HIS A 37 1.51 16.06 0.36
N PRO A 38 2.54 15.21 0.24
CA PRO A 38 3.94 15.65 0.35
C PRO A 38 4.40 16.56 -0.81
N LEU A 39 3.56 16.76 -1.84
CA LEU A 39 3.83 17.68 -2.96
C LEU A 39 3.04 19.00 -2.89
N THR A 40 2.24 19.25 -1.85
CA THR A 40 1.62 20.57 -1.72
C THR A 40 2.63 21.58 -1.20
N HIS A 41 2.79 22.66 -1.97
CA HIS A 41 3.87 23.67 -1.92
C HIS A 41 4.04 24.46 -0.60
N SER A 42 3.41 24.09 0.51
CA SER A 42 3.44 24.89 1.74
C SER A 42 4.02 24.21 2.98
N SER A 43 4.35 22.91 2.96
CA SER A 43 4.84 22.23 4.15
C SER A 43 5.69 20.99 3.83
N GLU A 44 7.01 21.09 3.93
CA GLU A 44 7.92 19.94 4.05
C GLU A 44 7.80 19.24 5.43
N ALA A 45 6.79 19.58 6.24
CA ALA A 45 6.70 19.09 7.62
C ALA A 45 6.33 17.61 7.73
N PHE A 46 5.56 17.10 6.76
CA PHE A 46 5.16 15.70 6.74
C PHE A 46 5.91 14.98 5.64
N ASP A 47 6.76 14.03 6.02
CA ASP A 47 7.26 13.04 5.08
C ASP A 47 6.13 12.05 4.68
N SER A 48 6.41 11.21 3.70
CA SER A 48 5.47 10.21 3.19
C SER A 48 5.12 9.14 4.22
N GLU A 49 6.03 8.81 5.13
CA GLU A 49 5.79 7.85 6.21
C GLU A 49 4.76 8.40 7.21
N LEU A 50 5.01 9.59 7.74
CA LEU A 50 4.12 10.26 8.70
C LEU A 50 2.78 10.61 8.07
N SER A 51 2.77 11.05 6.80
CA SER A 51 1.54 11.33 6.05
C SER A 51 0.66 10.09 5.90
N TRP A 52 1.27 8.94 5.57
CA TRP A 52 0.57 7.67 5.45
C TRP A 52 0.06 7.17 6.80
N HIS A 53 0.91 7.15 7.83
CA HIS A 53 0.50 6.70 9.16
C HIS A 53 -0.61 7.57 9.77
N LEU A 54 -0.53 8.89 9.61
CA LEU A 54 -1.58 9.79 10.08
C LEU A 54 -2.90 9.54 9.35
N GLN A 55 -2.87 9.26 8.05
CA GLN A 55 -4.04 8.86 7.28
C GLN A 55 -4.65 7.55 7.80
N GLN A 56 -3.85 6.52 8.05
CA GLN A 56 -4.31 5.24 8.61
C GLN A 56 -4.95 5.38 9.99
N VAL A 57 -4.35 6.20 10.87
CA VAL A 57 -4.89 6.49 12.20
C VAL A 57 -6.23 7.20 12.09
N LEU A 58 -6.35 8.19 11.21
CA LEU A 58 -7.60 8.93 11.03
C LEU A 58 -8.71 8.03 10.46
N GLU A 59 -8.41 7.13 9.54
CA GLU A 59 -9.41 6.18 9.03
C GLU A 59 -9.89 5.22 10.11
N THR A 60 -8.95 4.68 10.89
CA THR A 60 -9.25 3.82 12.03
C THR A 60 -10.16 4.54 13.03
N LEU A 61 -9.81 5.77 13.41
CA LEU A 61 -10.61 6.60 14.31
C LEU A 61 -11.99 6.97 13.73
N SER A 62 -12.11 7.08 12.40
CA SER A 62 -13.38 7.35 11.72
C SER A 62 -14.32 6.15 11.78
N ALA A 63 -13.77 4.94 11.73
CA ALA A 63 -14.52 3.69 11.82
C ALA A 63 -15.05 3.43 13.25
N TYR A 64 -14.35 3.92 14.28
CA TYR A 64 -14.84 3.85 15.66
C TYR A 64 -15.99 4.86 15.90
N SER A 65 -17.21 4.34 15.89
CA SER A 65 -18.42 5.09 16.25
C SER A 65 -18.46 5.37 17.76
N HIS A 66 -18.08 6.58 18.16
CA HIS A 66 -18.34 7.05 19.54
C HIS A 66 -19.86 7.10 19.79
N PRO A 67 -20.36 6.57 20.92
CA PRO A 67 -21.76 6.68 21.29
C PRO A 67 -22.18 8.16 21.44
N PRO A 68 -23.46 8.48 21.20
CA PRO A 68 -23.95 9.86 21.01
C PRO A 68 -23.78 10.81 22.21
N HIS A 69 -23.32 10.32 23.37
CA HIS A 69 -23.14 11.10 24.60
C HIS A 69 -21.69 11.12 25.12
N ALA A 70 -20.72 10.56 24.39
CA ALA A 70 -19.32 10.62 24.77
C ALA A 70 -18.66 11.92 24.29
N HIS A 71 -17.79 12.50 25.11
CA HIS A 71 -16.87 13.55 24.66
C HIS A 71 -16.03 13.00 23.50
N VAL A 72 -16.33 13.44 22.28
CA VAL A 72 -15.60 13.01 21.09
C VAL A 72 -14.24 13.69 21.10
N PRO A 73 -13.13 12.93 21.10
CA PRO A 73 -11.79 13.51 21.05
C PRO A 73 -11.64 14.40 19.80
N PRO A 74 -10.86 15.49 19.86
CA PRO A 74 -10.63 16.39 18.73
C PRO A 74 -10.18 15.67 17.44
N LEU A 75 -9.35 14.64 17.56
CA LEU A 75 -8.88 13.83 16.43
C LEU A 75 -10.00 13.00 15.77
N SER A 76 -10.96 12.51 16.56
CA SER A 76 -12.13 11.78 16.04
C SER A 76 -13.09 12.70 15.27
N LEU A 77 -13.16 13.98 15.64
CA LEU A 77 -13.92 14.99 14.87
C LEU A 77 -13.23 15.29 13.52
N LEU A 78 -11.90 15.39 13.53
CA LEU A 78 -11.10 15.60 12.32
C LEU A 78 -11.22 14.42 11.35
N ALA A 79 -11.16 13.18 11.86
CA ALA A 79 -11.33 11.95 11.11
C ALA A 79 -12.70 11.86 10.40
N ARG A 80 -13.77 12.36 11.02
CA ARG A 80 -15.13 12.33 10.44
C ARG A 80 -15.35 13.38 9.35
N ARG A 81 -14.68 14.53 9.44
CA ARG A 81 -14.89 15.67 8.54
C ARG A 81 -14.04 15.60 7.28
N ASN A 82 -12.88 14.96 7.35
CA ASN A 82 -11.88 15.01 6.29
C ASN A 82 -11.59 13.62 5.72
N LYS A 83 -12.44 13.17 4.80
CA LYS A 83 -12.19 11.94 4.03
C LYS A 83 -11.33 12.27 2.81
N LEU A 84 -10.17 11.62 2.70
CA LEU A 84 -9.35 11.68 1.49
C LEU A 84 -10.06 10.96 0.33
N SER A 85 -9.89 11.46 -0.89
CA SER A 85 -10.34 10.74 -2.08
C SER A 85 -9.53 9.45 -2.27
N VAL A 86 -10.10 8.47 -2.96
CA VAL A 86 -9.39 7.23 -3.36
C VAL A 86 -8.05 7.54 -4.02
N SER A 87 -8.03 8.50 -4.95
CA SER A 87 -6.80 8.92 -5.64
C SER A 87 -5.72 9.44 -4.69
N GLN A 88 -6.11 10.18 -3.65
CA GLN A 88 -5.18 10.71 -2.65
C GLN A 88 -4.63 9.61 -1.75
N LYS A 89 -5.48 8.67 -1.32
CA LYS A 89 -5.06 7.50 -0.56
C LYS A 89 -4.05 6.67 -1.35
N CYS A 90 -4.38 6.34 -2.59
CA CYS A 90 -3.49 5.59 -3.48
C CYS A 90 -2.17 6.32 -3.73
N ALA A 91 -2.18 7.65 -3.87
CA ALA A 91 -0.97 8.45 -4.07
C ALA A 91 -0.04 8.38 -2.85
N LEU A 92 -0.56 8.59 -1.64
CA LEU A 92 0.23 8.50 -0.39
C LEU A 92 0.81 7.10 -0.21
N ALA A 93 -0.02 6.07 -0.38
CA ALA A 93 0.39 4.68 -0.29
C ALA A 93 1.48 4.34 -1.33
N SER A 94 1.32 4.79 -2.57
CA SER A 94 2.30 4.54 -3.64
C SER A 94 3.63 5.19 -3.35
N GLN A 95 3.63 6.43 -2.88
CA GLN A 95 4.86 7.17 -2.58
C GLN A 95 5.63 6.49 -1.45
N PHE A 96 4.95 6.15 -0.35
CA PHE A 96 5.61 5.48 0.77
C PHE A 96 6.07 4.06 0.42
N ALA A 97 5.22 3.28 -0.26
CA ALA A 97 5.59 1.94 -0.73
C ALA A 97 6.80 1.97 -1.69
N THR A 98 6.88 2.97 -2.57
CA THR A 98 8.03 3.14 -3.47
C THR A 98 9.32 3.43 -2.69
N GLN A 99 9.26 4.28 -1.66
CA GLN A 99 10.43 4.55 -0.82
C GLN A 99 10.88 3.30 -0.05
N LEU A 100 9.93 2.52 0.49
CA LEU A 100 10.23 1.25 1.15
C LEU A 100 10.86 0.24 0.18
N GLU A 101 10.33 0.13 -1.04
CA GLU A 101 10.92 -0.71 -2.09
C GLU A 101 12.35 -0.27 -2.42
N MET A 102 12.58 1.03 -2.61
CA MET A 102 13.92 1.59 -2.86
C MET A 102 14.89 1.37 -1.69
N ALA A 103 14.40 1.33 -0.46
CA ALA A 103 15.17 1.00 0.74
C ALA A 103 15.41 -0.52 0.91
N GLY A 104 14.94 -1.36 -0.02
CA GLY A 104 15.05 -2.81 0.04
C GLY A 104 14.02 -3.49 0.95
N GLN A 105 13.06 -2.74 1.49
CA GLN A 105 12.00 -3.20 2.38
C GLN A 105 10.69 -3.46 1.62
N TRP A 106 10.77 -4.20 0.52
CA TRP A 106 9.62 -4.44 -0.37
C TRP A 106 8.48 -5.21 0.32
N GLN A 107 8.77 -6.00 1.36
CA GLN A 107 7.74 -6.67 2.17
C GLN A 107 6.88 -5.66 2.95
N SER A 108 7.52 -4.63 3.51
CA SER A 108 6.81 -3.51 4.14
C SER A 108 6.03 -2.69 3.11
N ALA A 109 6.57 -2.53 1.90
CA ALA A 109 5.84 -1.90 0.79
C ALA A 109 4.56 -2.66 0.45
N CYS A 110 4.59 -4.01 0.42
CA CYS A 110 3.39 -4.83 0.24
C CYS A 110 2.35 -4.57 1.33
N TYR A 111 2.77 -4.49 2.59
CA TYR A 111 1.86 -4.19 3.70
C TYR A 111 1.20 -2.82 3.56
N VAL A 112 1.96 -1.79 3.18
CA VAL A 112 1.43 -0.43 2.93
C VAL A 112 0.38 -0.45 1.82
N CYS A 113 0.66 -1.13 0.70
CA CYS A 113 -0.29 -1.25 -0.41
C CYS A 113 -1.56 -2.00 0.00
N LEU A 114 -1.45 -3.09 0.76
CA LEU A 114 -2.59 -3.88 1.23
C LEU A 114 -3.47 -3.12 2.21
N SER A 115 -2.87 -2.51 3.24
CA SER A 115 -3.61 -1.74 4.25
C SER A 115 -4.33 -0.55 3.63
N SER A 116 -3.75 0.06 2.58
CA SER A 116 -4.38 1.16 1.85
C SER A 116 -5.46 0.70 0.86
N SER A 117 -5.60 -0.60 0.65
CA SER A 117 -6.62 -1.20 -0.22
C SER A 117 -7.86 -1.66 0.54
N GLU A 118 -7.82 -1.62 1.88
CA GLU A 118 -8.97 -1.92 2.72
C GLU A 118 -10.01 -0.80 2.61
N PRO A 119 -11.25 -1.11 2.18
CA PRO A 119 -12.30 -0.11 2.08
C PRO A 119 -12.76 0.33 3.47
N ALA A 120 -12.97 1.63 3.64
CA ALA A 120 -13.51 2.18 4.89
C ALA A 120 -15.04 1.97 4.97
N PRO A 121 -15.61 1.90 6.18
CA PRO A 121 -17.06 1.84 6.35
C PRO A 121 -17.73 3.09 5.75
N GLY A 122 -18.60 2.85 4.77
CA GLY A 122 -19.31 3.90 4.03
C GLY A 122 -18.65 4.33 2.71
N ASP A 123 -17.59 3.65 2.27
CA ASP A 123 -17.09 3.79 0.90
C ASP A 123 -18.09 3.19 -0.11
N THR A 124 -18.23 3.85 -1.27
CA THR A 124 -19.07 3.35 -2.36
C THR A 124 -18.47 2.08 -2.97
N GLU A 125 -19.30 1.29 -3.67
CA GLU A 125 -18.80 0.10 -4.40
C GLU A 125 -17.70 0.47 -5.39
N ASP A 126 -17.85 1.55 -6.15
CA ASP A 126 -16.83 2.05 -7.09
C ASP A 126 -15.50 2.39 -6.40
N ALA A 127 -15.56 2.99 -5.21
CA ALA A 127 -14.38 3.34 -4.44
C ALA A 127 -13.66 2.07 -3.93
N ARG A 128 -14.43 1.07 -3.48
CA ARG A 128 -13.91 -0.24 -3.06
C ARG A 128 -13.25 -0.96 -4.21
N GLU A 129 -13.87 -0.98 -5.39
CA GLU A 129 -13.29 -1.60 -6.58
C GLU A 129 -11.99 -0.91 -6.98
N ALA A 130 -11.95 0.43 -6.98
CA ALA A 130 -10.75 1.18 -7.31
C ALA A 130 -9.58 0.92 -6.33
N LEU A 131 -9.87 0.84 -5.02
CA LEU A 131 -8.86 0.53 -3.99
C LEU A 131 -8.33 -0.90 -4.11
N THR A 132 -9.22 -1.88 -4.31
CA THR A 132 -8.79 -3.28 -4.48
C THR A 132 -8.04 -3.50 -5.80
N ALA A 133 -8.42 -2.82 -6.89
CA ALA A 133 -7.69 -2.84 -8.15
C ALA A 133 -6.29 -2.22 -8.01
N PHE A 134 -6.17 -1.11 -7.29
CA PHE A 134 -4.89 -0.51 -6.94
C PHE A 134 -4.00 -1.48 -6.17
N GLY A 135 -4.51 -2.07 -5.09
CA GLY A 135 -3.78 -3.04 -4.27
C GLY A 135 -3.29 -4.25 -5.09
N ALA A 136 -4.18 -4.83 -5.89
CA ALA A 136 -3.84 -5.96 -6.75
C ALA A 136 -2.71 -5.62 -7.74
N ALA A 137 -2.76 -4.45 -8.38
CA ALA A 137 -1.73 -4.01 -9.31
C ALA A 137 -0.38 -3.82 -8.62
N GLN A 138 -0.36 -3.16 -7.44
CA GLN A 138 0.87 -2.91 -6.70
C GLN A 138 1.50 -4.21 -6.17
N ILE A 139 0.70 -5.10 -5.58
CA ILE A 139 1.19 -6.37 -5.03
C ILE A 139 1.74 -7.25 -6.14
N ARG A 140 1.02 -7.42 -7.25
CA ARG A 140 1.52 -8.21 -8.38
C ARG A 140 2.82 -7.62 -8.93
N GLY A 141 2.92 -6.29 -9.04
CA GLY A 141 4.14 -5.61 -9.45
C GLY A 141 5.32 -5.84 -8.51
N LEU A 142 5.11 -5.70 -7.20
CA LEU A 142 6.14 -5.91 -6.18
C LEU A 142 6.63 -7.36 -6.16
N LEU A 143 5.72 -8.33 -6.26
CA LEU A 143 6.05 -9.76 -6.36
C LEU A 143 6.94 -10.02 -7.58
N CYS A 144 6.54 -9.58 -8.77
CA CYS A 144 7.31 -9.83 -9.99
C CYS A 144 8.73 -9.22 -9.94
N ARG A 145 8.92 -8.08 -9.28
CA ARG A 145 10.23 -7.42 -9.18
C ARG A 145 11.13 -8.02 -8.10
N ASN A 146 10.56 -8.42 -6.96
CA ASN A 146 11.34 -8.68 -5.75
C ASN A 146 11.29 -10.14 -5.25
N LEU A 147 10.32 -10.94 -5.70
CA LEU A 147 10.21 -12.33 -5.25
C LEU A 147 11.32 -13.18 -5.87
N THR A 148 12.20 -13.70 -5.02
CA THR A 148 13.44 -14.37 -5.46
C THR A 148 13.54 -15.84 -5.04
N THR A 149 12.84 -16.24 -3.99
CA THR A 149 12.92 -17.60 -3.44
C THR A 149 11.60 -18.33 -3.57
N LYS A 150 11.67 -19.62 -3.95
CA LYS A 150 10.53 -20.54 -3.88
C LYS A 150 10.14 -20.69 -2.40
N GLY A 151 9.18 -19.87 -1.98
CA GLY A 151 8.54 -19.94 -0.68
C GLY A 151 7.16 -20.56 -0.80
N ASP A 152 6.50 -20.70 0.33
CA ASP A 152 5.13 -21.20 0.47
C ASP A 152 4.06 -20.16 0.09
N GLY A 153 4.37 -19.27 -0.87
CA GLY A 153 3.45 -18.22 -1.31
C GLY A 153 3.11 -17.21 -0.21
N SER A 154 4.11 -16.82 0.57
CA SER A 154 3.93 -15.86 1.66
C SER A 154 5.01 -14.78 1.73
N ILE A 155 4.65 -13.66 2.34
CA ILE A 155 5.49 -12.49 2.53
C ILE A 155 5.67 -12.29 4.04
N THR A 156 6.90 -12.36 4.53
CA THR A 156 7.18 -12.07 5.94
C THR A 156 7.49 -10.59 6.10
N VAL A 157 6.60 -9.87 6.79
CA VAL A 157 6.69 -8.43 7.03
C VAL A 157 7.21 -8.19 8.45
N PRO A 158 8.35 -7.50 8.63
CA PRO A 158 8.88 -7.18 9.95
C PRO A 158 7.85 -6.43 10.82
N GLY A 159 7.67 -6.85 12.07
CA GLY A 159 6.77 -6.20 13.02
C GLY A 159 5.27 -6.45 12.83
N VAL A 160 4.85 -6.98 11.67
CA VAL A 160 3.44 -7.33 11.39
C VAL A 160 3.24 -8.84 11.44
N GLY A 161 4.13 -9.61 10.82
CA GLY A 161 4.01 -11.07 10.73
C GLY A 161 3.99 -11.55 9.29
N ARG A 162 3.30 -12.65 9.05
CA ARG A 162 3.31 -13.35 7.77
C ARG A 162 2.01 -13.10 7.01
N LEU A 163 2.12 -12.57 5.80
CA LEU A 163 1.02 -12.38 4.86
C LEU A 163 0.99 -13.56 3.88
N THR A 164 -0.05 -14.37 3.93
CA THR A 164 -0.26 -15.49 3.02
C THR A 164 -1.06 -15.06 1.80
N ALA A 165 -1.11 -15.91 0.75
CA ALA A 165 -1.99 -15.69 -0.38
C ALA A 165 -3.47 -15.55 0.04
N ALA A 166 -3.91 -16.26 1.09
CA ALA A 166 -5.26 -16.16 1.62
C ALA A 166 -5.55 -14.79 2.25
N ASP A 167 -4.58 -14.24 3.00
CA ASP A 167 -4.73 -12.91 3.61
C ASP A 167 -4.84 -11.83 2.53
N VAL A 168 -3.95 -11.89 1.53
CA VAL A 168 -3.97 -10.98 0.38
C VAL A 168 -5.27 -11.08 -0.40
N ALA A 169 -5.75 -12.31 -0.62
CA ALA A 169 -7.01 -12.57 -1.31
C ALA A 169 -8.22 -12.00 -0.55
N ALA A 170 -8.25 -12.16 0.78
CA ALA A 170 -9.30 -11.61 1.63
C ALA A 170 -9.31 -10.08 1.58
N THR A 171 -8.16 -9.43 1.79
CA THR A 171 -8.04 -7.96 1.76
C THR A 171 -8.43 -7.38 0.40
N LEU A 172 -8.01 -8.01 -0.71
CA LEU A 172 -8.28 -7.52 -2.06
C LEU A 172 -9.62 -8.02 -2.64
N SER A 173 -10.38 -8.82 -1.88
CA SER A 173 -11.61 -9.46 -2.37
C SER A 173 -11.41 -10.23 -3.68
N LYS A 174 -10.29 -10.97 -3.76
CA LYS A 174 -9.90 -11.80 -4.91
C LYS A 174 -10.00 -13.28 -4.57
N PRO A 175 -10.20 -14.16 -5.57
CA PRO A 175 -10.05 -15.60 -5.36
C PRO A 175 -8.62 -15.93 -4.91
N GLU A 176 -8.48 -16.77 -3.89
CA GLU A 176 -7.16 -17.17 -3.38
C GLU A 176 -6.29 -17.83 -4.46
N GLU A 177 -6.91 -18.63 -5.33
CA GLU A 177 -6.24 -19.27 -6.46
C GLU A 177 -5.60 -18.26 -7.41
N GLU A 178 -6.26 -17.11 -7.64
CA GLU A 178 -5.72 -16.04 -8.47
C GLU A 178 -4.47 -15.44 -7.82
N VAL A 179 -4.52 -15.20 -6.51
CA VAL A 179 -3.37 -14.65 -5.77
C VAL A 179 -2.22 -15.65 -5.74
N ARG A 180 -2.47 -16.94 -5.49
CA ARG A 180 -1.43 -17.98 -5.57
C ARG A 180 -0.76 -18.01 -6.95
N ARG A 181 -1.52 -17.80 -8.03
CA ARG A 181 -0.96 -17.68 -9.38
C ARG A 181 -0.04 -16.48 -9.52
N TRP A 182 -0.28 -15.35 -8.85
CA TRP A 182 0.65 -14.21 -8.89
C TRP A 182 2.02 -14.55 -8.30
N PHE A 183 2.06 -15.29 -7.19
CA PHE A 183 3.32 -15.77 -6.62
C PHE A 183 4.05 -16.72 -7.57
N ALA A 184 3.33 -17.67 -8.16
CA ALA A 184 3.90 -18.61 -9.12
C ALA A 184 4.39 -17.92 -10.40
N GLU A 185 3.64 -16.94 -10.91
CA GLU A 185 4.00 -16.13 -12.08
C GLU A 185 5.28 -15.33 -11.84
N ALA A 186 5.41 -14.69 -10.67
CA ALA A 186 6.60 -13.94 -10.30
C ALA A 186 7.85 -14.85 -10.21
N LEU A 187 7.71 -16.03 -9.59
CA LEU A 187 8.80 -17.02 -9.53
C LEU A 187 9.14 -17.57 -10.91
N ALA A 188 8.14 -17.91 -11.72
CA ALA A 188 8.31 -18.39 -13.09
C ALA A 188 9.04 -17.34 -13.94
N TRP A 189 8.69 -16.06 -13.80
CA TRP A 189 9.39 -14.96 -14.48
C TRP A 189 10.87 -14.93 -14.08
N ARG A 190 11.19 -15.08 -12.79
CA ARG A 190 12.57 -15.10 -12.31
C ARG A 190 13.36 -16.30 -12.85
N VAL A 191 12.76 -17.49 -12.88
CA VAL A 191 13.37 -18.70 -13.47
C VAL A 191 13.72 -18.43 -14.93
N ARG A 192 12.82 -17.82 -15.71
CA ARG A 192 13.08 -17.45 -17.11
C ARG A 192 14.21 -16.43 -17.24
N SER A 193 14.22 -15.39 -16.41
CA SER A 193 15.27 -14.36 -16.44
C SER A 193 16.66 -14.92 -16.12
N ASN A 194 16.74 -15.92 -15.22
CA ASN A 194 18.00 -16.54 -14.84
C ASN A 194 18.53 -17.55 -15.87
N ARG A 195 17.66 -18.19 -16.66
CA ARG A 195 18.05 -19.22 -17.66
C ARG A 195 18.77 -18.66 -18.90
N GLY A 196 18.68 -17.35 -19.13
CA GLY A 196 19.26 -16.72 -20.32
C GLY A 196 18.59 -17.17 -21.65
N PRO A 197 18.91 -16.53 -22.78
CA PRO A 197 18.21 -16.74 -24.05
C PRO A 197 18.57 -18.04 -24.80
N HIS A 198 19.48 -18.88 -24.29
CA HIS A 198 20.14 -19.94 -25.06
C HIS A 198 20.11 -21.34 -24.45
N ASP A 199 19.28 -21.60 -23.45
CA ASP A 199 19.20 -22.96 -22.88
C ASP A 199 18.36 -23.89 -23.78
N SER A 200 19.03 -24.50 -24.76
CA SER A 200 18.45 -25.44 -25.74
C SER A 200 18.14 -26.81 -25.15
N SER A 201 18.31 -27.01 -23.83
CA SER A 201 18.25 -28.31 -23.17
C SER A 201 17.11 -28.44 -22.16
N ARG A 202 15.94 -27.85 -22.45
CA ARG A 202 14.74 -27.94 -21.61
C ARG A 202 14.28 -29.40 -21.47
N ARG A 203 14.70 -30.06 -20.40
CA ARG A 203 14.18 -31.37 -20.00
C ARG A 203 12.96 -31.14 -19.11
N ILE A 204 11.82 -31.71 -19.49
CA ILE A 204 10.52 -31.57 -18.78
C ILE A 204 10.66 -31.82 -17.27
N PHE A 205 11.48 -32.78 -16.86
CA PHE A 205 11.69 -33.15 -15.44
C PHE A 205 12.56 -32.19 -14.62
N GLN A 206 13.19 -31.20 -15.27
CA GLN A 206 14.01 -30.18 -14.61
C GLN A 206 13.42 -28.78 -14.82
N ASP A 207 12.16 -28.71 -15.24
CA ASP A 207 11.52 -27.45 -15.51
C ASP A 207 10.85 -26.85 -14.27
N GLU A 208 11.63 -26.05 -13.54
CA GLU A 208 11.15 -25.29 -12.38
C GLU A 208 9.93 -24.43 -12.72
N GLU A 209 9.84 -23.91 -13.95
CA GLU A 209 8.68 -23.11 -14.39
C GLU A 209 7.40 -23.96 -14.48
N LEU A 210 7.51 -25.16 -15.06
CA LEU A 210 6.40 -26.11 -15.16
C LEU A 210 5.95 -26.58 -13.78
N ALA A 211 6.90 -26.92 -12.89
CA ALA A 211 6.59 -27.33 -11.52
C ALA A 211 5.81 -26.24 -10.77
N LEU A 212 6.24 -24.98 -10.89
CA LEU A 212 5.55 -23.84 -10.28
C LEU A 212 4.13 -23.66 -10.85
N ALA A 213 3.97 -23.77 -12.18
CA ALA A 213 2.67 -23.64 -12.82
C ALA A 213 1.68 -24.74 -12.39
N MET A 214 2.15 -25.99 -12.28
CA MET A 214 1.34 -27.12 -11.81
C MET A 214 0.95 -26.98 -10.34
N GLU A 215 1.90 -26.63 -9.46
CA GLU A 215 1.66 -26.44 -8.02
C GLU A 215 0.63 -25.33 -7.75
N SER A 216 0.61 -24.27 -8.57
CA SER A 216 -0.35 -23.17 -8.45
C SER A 216 -1.68 -23.38 -9.17
N GLY A 217 -1.87 -24.52 -9.85
CA GLY A 217 -3.06 -24.77 -10.68
C GLY A 217 -3.17 -23.84 -11.90
N TRP A 218 -2.04 -23.36 -12.43
CA TRP A 218 -1.98 -22.55 -13.65
C TRP A 218 -1.96 -23.47 -14.88
N TRP A 219 -3.11 -24.04 -15.18
CA TRP A 219 -3.26 -25.07 -16.21
C TRP A 219 -2.87 -24.62 -17.62
N GLU A 220 -3.30 -23.42 -18.03
CA GLU A 220 -2.99 -22.87 -19.35
C GLU A 220 -1.47 -22.83 -19.60
N ARG A 221 -0.71 -22.27 -18.66
CA ARG A 221 0.74 -22.22 -18.77
C ARG A 221 1.37 -23.60 -18.67
N SER A 222 0.85 -24.46 -17.81
CA SER A 222 1.36 -25.84 -17.68
C SER A 222 1.20 -26.63 -18.99
N HIS A 223 0.15 -26.35 -19.77
CA HIS A 223 -0.07 -26.95 -21.09
C HIS A 223 0.80 -26.33 -22.19
N GLU A 224 1.16 -25.06 -22.08
CA GLU A 224 2.04 -24.37 -23.03
C GLU A 224 3.52 -24.81 -22.94
N LEU A 225 3.97 -25.19 -21.74
CA LEU A 225 5.37 -25.53 -21.46
C LEU A 225 5.72 -26.98 -21.78
#